data_AF-A0A3Q7N439-F1
#
_entry.id   AF-A0A3Q7N439-F1
#
_cell.length_a   1.000
_cell.length_b   1.000
_cell.length_c   1.000
_cell.angle_alpha   90.00
_cell.angle_beta   90.00
_cell.angle_gamma   90.00
#
_symmetry.space_group_name_H-M   'P 1'
#
loop_
_entity.id
_entity.type
_entity.pdbx_description
1 polymer ?
#
loop_
_entity_poly.entity_id
_entity_poly.type
_entity_poly.pdbx_seq_one_letter_code
_entity_poly.pdbx_strand_id
1 'polypeptide(L)'
;MRLSALLALASKVTLPRDYRYGMSRPGSLADRRKNPPGTRRRRVAVEPISDEEWHLFCGDTVEVLKGKDAGKQGKVVQVIRQRNWVVLEGLNTHYRYVGKTEKYRGTMIPSEAPLLHNQVKLVDPVDRKPTEVEWRFTEAGERVRVSSRSGRIIPKPDFPRADGIVPETWTDGPKDTSVEDALERTYVPCLKTLEEEVMEAMGIQETRRHKKVYWY
;
A
#
# COMPACT_ATOMS: atom_id res chain seq x y z
N MET A 1 29.49 5.68 -11.31
CA MET A 1 28.27 5.10 -10.70
C MET A 1 27.09 5.98 -11.06
N ARG A 2 26.06 5.42 -11.71
CA ARG A 2 24.97 6.16 -12.36
C ARG A 2 24.10 6.88 -11.31
N LEU A 3 23.88 8.19 -11.49
CA LEU A 3 23.02 9.02 -10.63
C LEU A 3 21.64 8.41 -10.37
N SER A 4 21.11 7.63 -11.31
CA SER A 4 19.85 6.88 -11.18
C SER A 4 19.87 5.84 -10.06
N ALA A 5 20.98 5.12 -9.86
CA ALA A 5 21.11 4.14 -8.78
C ALA A 5 21.21 4.82 -7.40
N LEU A 6 21.88 5.97 -7.32
CA LEU A 6 21.94 6.78 -6.10
C LEU A 6 20.58 7.41 -5.76
N LEU A 7 19.83 7.88 -6.77
CA LEU A 7 18.46 8.39 -6.59
C LEU A 7 17.49 7.27 -6.17
N ALA A 8 17.63 6.07 -6.73
CA ALA A 8 16.84 4.89 -6.36
C ALA A 8 17.21 4.35 -4.95
N LEU A 9 18.45 4.49 -4.52
CA LEU A 9 18.86 4.20 -3.13
C LEU A 9 18.36 5.28 -2.17
N ALA A 10 18.37 6.56 -2.59
CA ALA A 10 17.83 7.67 -1.80
C ALA A 10 16.30 7.62 -1.67
N SER A 11 15.58 6.98 -2.60
CA SER A 11 14.12 6.80 -2.52
C SER A 11 13.71 5.69 -1.52
N LYS A 12 14.57 4.70 -1.27
CA LYS A 12 14.30 3.65 -0.27
C LYS A 12 14.64 4.14 1.14
N VAL A 13 13.59 4.44 1.90
CA VAL A 13 13.73 4.83 3.31
C VAL A 13 14.21 3.62 4.13
N THR A 14 15.40 3.73 4.73
CA THR A 14 15.89 2.73 5.68
C THR A 14 15.30 2.98 7.07
N LEU A 15 14.49 2.04 7.56
CA LEU A 15 13.84 2.14 8.86
C LEU A 15 14.62 1.36 9.93
N PRO A 16 14.84 1.94 11.13
CA PRO A 16 15.37 1.20 12.27
C PRO A 16 14.49 -0.01 12.63
N ARG A 17 15.08 -1.05 13.22
CA ARG A 17 14.34 -2.25 13.67
C ARG A 17 13.18 -1.91 14.62
N ASP A 18 13.39 -0.97 15.53
CA ASP A 18 12.39 -0.54 16.52
C ASP A 18 11.61 0.72 16.09
N TYR A 19 11.49 0.96 14.78
CA TYR A 19 10.79 2.12 14.26
C TYR A 19 9.32 2.15 14.71
N ARG A 20 8.89 3.30 15.26
CA ARG A 20 7.53 3.50 15.74
C ARG A 20 6.66 4.13 14.64
N TYR A 21 5.86 3.29 14.00
CA TYR A 21 4.85 3.73 13.05
C TYR A 21 3.85 4.69 13.69
N GLY A 22 3.56 5.76 12.96
CA GLY A 22 2.54 6.76 13.28
C GLY A 22 1.55 6.90 12.13
N MET A 23 0.73 7.96 12.17
CA MET A 23 -0.20 8.31 11.09
C MET A 23 0.51 8.87 9.85
N SER A 24 1.64 9.55 10.05
CA SER A 24 2.48 10.07 8.97
C SER A 24 3.19 8.93 8.25
N ARG A 25 3.25 8.99 6.91
CA ARG A 25 4.01 8.05 6.09
C ARG A 25 5.50 8.10 6.48
N PRO A 26 6.18 6.94 6.62
CA PRO A 26 7.61 6.90 6.91
C PRO A 26 8.42 7.71 5.89
N GLY A 27 9.40 8.47 6.38
CA GLY A 27 10.26 9.31 5.54
C GLY A 27 9.70 10.69 5.19
N SER A 28 8.42 10.98 5.48
CA SER A 28 7.85 12.32 5.39
C SER A 28 8.53 13.30 6.37
N LEU A 29 8.46 14.61 6.10
CA LEU A 29 9.04 15.63 6.99
C LEU A 29 8.48 15.57 8.42
N ALA A 30 7.18 15.32 8.55
CA ALA A 30 6.52 15.18 9.85
C ALA A 30 7.02 13.94 10.60
N ASP A 31 7.21 12.82 9.90
CA ASP A 31 7.77 11.60 10.48
C ASP A 31 9.22 11.80 10.92
N ARG A 32 10.09 12.37 10.07
CA ARG A 32 11.50 12.64 10.42
C ARG A 32 11.62 13.54 11.66
N ARG A 33 10.73 14.51 11.82
CA ARG A 33 10.67 15.36 13.03
C ARG A 33 10.24 14.58 14.27
N LYS A 34 9.30 13.64 14.14
CA LYS A 34 8.77 12.84 15.26
C LYS A 34 9.68 11.68 15.66
N ASN A 35 10.38 11.12 14.68
CA ASN A 35 11.25 9.96 14.76
C ASN A 35 12.63 10.32 14.14
N PRO A 36 13.41 11.23 14.75
CA PRO A 36 14.73 11.56 14.22
C PRO A 36 15.70 10.37 14.38
N PRO A 37 16.67 10.21 13.46
CA PRO A 37 17.68 9.17 13.56
C PRO A 37 18.36 9.13 14.93
N GLY A 38 18.61 7.94 15.47
CA GLY A 38 19.21 7.76 16.80
C GLY A 38 18.21 7.73 17.95
N THR A 39 16.96 8.14 17.76
CA THR A 39 15.92 8.05 18.79
C THR A 39 15.55 6.59 19.07
N ARG A 40 15.71 6.15 20.31
CA ARG A 40 15.25 4.82 20.77
C ARG A 40 14.08 4.99 21.73
N ARG A 41 12.98 4.28 21.48
CA ARG A 41 11.78 4.26 22.33
C ARG A 41 11.41 2.81 22.61
N ARG A 42 10.67 2.57 23.70
CA ARG A 42 10.09 1.24 23.95
C ARG A 42 9.20 0.82 22.78
N ARG A 43 9.36 -0.42 22.33
CA ARG A 43 8.51 -1.00 21.29
C ARG A 43 7.07 -1.08 21.78
N VAL A 44 6.12 -0.78 20.89
CA VAL A 44 4.70 -1.00 21.16
C VAL A 44 4.41 -2.45 20.83
N ALA A 45 3.94 -3.24 21.80
CA ALA A 45 3.46 -4.59 21.55
C ALA A 45 2.16 -4.51 20.72
N VAL A 46 2.11 -5.27 19.64
CA VAL A 46 0.97 -5.33 18.72
C VAL A 46 0.65 -6.81 18.54
N GLU A 47 -0.64 -7.15 18.52
CA GLU A 47 -1.10 -8.52 18.24
C GLU A 47 -0.63 -8.94 16.84
N PRO A 48 0.07 -10.08 16.71
CA PRO A 48 0.48 -10.57 15.40
C PRO A 48 -0.73 -11.15 14.67
N ILE A 49 -1.27 -10.39 13.72
CA ILE A 49 -2.33 -10.85 12.81
C ILE A 49 -1.66 -11.28 11.51
N SER A 50 -1.94 -12.49 11.04
CA SER A 50 -1.38 -12.98 9.77
C SER A 50 -1.91 -12.16 8.60
N ASP A 51 -1.15 -12.13 7.50
CA ASP A 51 -1.56 -11.31 6.37
C ASP A 51 -2.88 -11.77 5.74
N GLU A 52 -3.14 -13.06 5.88
CA GLU A 52 -4.30 -13.80 5.40
C GLU A 52 -5.56 -13.64 6.26
N GLU A 53 -5.41 -13.51 7.59
CA GLU A 53 -6.55 -13.34 8.50
C GLU A 53 -7.12 -11.91 8.47
N TRP A 54 -6.29 -10.94 8.10
CA TRP A 54 -6.69 -9.54 8.06
C TRP A 54 -7.84 -9.31 7.07
N HIS A 55 -8.99 -8.85 7.59
CA HIS A 55 -10.23 -8.77 6.82
C HIS A 55 -10.78 -7.35 6.64
N LEU A 56 -10.07 -6.29 7.05
CA LEU A 56 -10.50 -4.89 6.92
C LEU A 56 -9.72 -4.15 5.82
N PHE A 57 -10.38 -3.66 4.78
CA PHE A 57 -9.76 -2.93 3.68
C PHE A 57 -10.23 -1.48 3.62
N CYS A 58 -9.43 -0.62 2.97
CA CYS A 58 -9.86 0.74 2.68
C CYS A 58 -11.09 0.71 1.78
N GLY A 59 -12.08 1.54 2.09
CA GLY A 59 -13.39 1.57 1.43
C GLY A 59 -14.48 0.75 2.13
N ASP A 60 -14.14 -0.15 3.05
CA ASP A 60 -15.13 -0.94 3.77
C ASP A 60 -15.98 -0.05 4.69
N THR A 61 -17.26 -0.40 4.84
CA THR A 61 -18.14 0.21 5.85
C THR A 61 -18.07 -0.59 7.13
N VAL A 62 -17.77 0.09 8.22
CA VAL A 62 -17.54 -0.53 9.52
C VAL A 62 -18.23 0.26 10.63
N GLU A 63 -18.53 -0.43 11.72
CA GLU A 63 -19.15 0.14 12.92
C GLU A 63 -18.15 0.21 14.07
N VAL A 64 -18.18 1.33 14.80
CA VAL A 64 -17.34 1.53 15.98
C VAL A 64 -17.99 0.86 17.20
N LEU A 65 -17.30 -0.08 17.82
CA LEU A 65 -17.81 -0.78 19.01
C LEU A 65 -17.60 0.01 20.31
N LYS A 66 -16.46 0.70 20.42
CA LYS A 66 -16.03 1.37 21.65
C LYS A 66 -15.40 2.72 21.32
N GLY A 67 -15.66 3.71 22.17
CA GLY A 67 -15.11 5.06 22.03
C GLY A 67 -16.20 6.14 22.03
N LYS A 68 -15.81 7.36 21.69
CA LYS A 68 -16.71 8.54 21.67
C LYS A 68 -17.88 8.37 20.70
N ASP A 69 -17.64 7.70 19.57
CA ASP A 69 -18.59 7.54 18.47
C ASP A 69 -19.10 6.09 18.35
N ALA A 70 -19.23 5.37 19.47
CA ALA A 70 -19.72 4.00 19.49
C ALA A 70 -21.13 3.89 18.87
N GLY A 71 -21.36 2.82 18.10
CA GLY A 71 -22.60 2.55 17.36
C GLY A 71 -22.75 3.31 16.04
N LYS A 72 -21.83 4.25 15.72
CA LYS A 72 -21.82 4.93 14.43
C LYS A 72 -21.08 4.09 13.39
N GLN A 73 -21.58 4.18 12.16
CA GLN A 73 -20.99 3.53 10.99
C GLN A 73 -20.23 4.55 10.16
N GLY A 74 -19.07 4.14 9.62
CA GLY A 74 -18.22 4.98 8.79
C GLY A 74 -17.39 4.16 7.82
N LYS A 75 -16.84 4.83 6.81
CA LYS A 75 -15.98 4.19 5.81
C LYS A 75 -14.52 4.21 6.27
N VAL A 76 -13.79 3.14 5.99
CA VAL A 76 -12.36 3.06 6.24
C VAL A 76 -11.58 3.85 5.19
N VAL A 77 -10.83 4.87 5.60
CA VAL A 77 -10.02 5.70 4.71
C VAL A 77 -8.58 5.20 4.63
N GLN A 78 -8.03 4.76 5.76
CA GLN A 78 -6.64 4.33 5.87
C GLN A 78 -6.51 3.16 6.83
N VAL A 79 -5.66 2.20 6.45
CA VAL A 79 -5.27 1.05 7.28
C VAL A 79 -3.75 1.07 7.48
N ILE A 80 -3.31 0.83 8.71
CA ILE A 80 -1.89 0.73 9.08
C ILE A 80 -1.68 -0.61 9.79
N ARG A 81 -1.23 -1.62 9.02
CA ARG A 81 -1.08 -3.00 9.48
C ARG A 81 -0.04 -3.17 10.58
N GLN A 82 1.04 -2.37 10.57
CA GLN A 82 2.12 -2.49 11.56
C GLN A 82 1.68 -2.17 13.00
N ARG A 83 0.51 -1.54 13.18
CA ARG A 83 -0.09 -1.22 14.48
C ARG A 83 -1.54 -1.70 14.63
N ASN A 84 -2.05 -2.47 13.68
CA ASN A 84 -3.46 -2.88 13.60
C ASN A 84 -4.42 -1.67 13.70
N TRP A 85 -4.03 -0.56 13.06
CA TRP A 85 -4.78 0.69 13.10
C TRP A 85 -5.67 0.86 11.88
N VAL A 86 -6.88 1.36 12.12
CA VAL A 86 -7.91 1.65 11.13
C VAL A 86 -8.39 3.07 11.35
N VAL A 87 -8.52 3.84 10.28
CA VAL A 87 -8.94 5.25 10.32
C VAL A 87 -10.26 5.37 9.58
N LEU A 88 -11.26 5.94 10.24
CA LEU A 88 -12.60 6.08 9.72
C LEU A 88 -12.87 7.53 9.33
N GLU A 89 -13.60 7.73 8.24
CA GLU A 89 -13.99 9.05 7.76
C GLU A 89 -14.88 9.77 8.78
N GLY A 90 -14.42 10.93 9.29
CA GLY A 90 -15.21 11.81 10.16
C GLY A 90 -15.54 11.27 11.57
N LEU A 91 -15.17 10.03 11.90
CA LEU A 91 -15.43 9.40 13.20
C LEU A 91 -14.18 9.35 14.08
N ASN A 92 -14.38 9.30 15.39
CA ASN A 92 -13.31 9.31 16.40
C ASN A 92 -12.36 10.50 16.19
N THR A 93 -12.93 11.68 15.95
CA THR A 93 -12.18 12.89 15.62
C THR A 93 -11.86 13.74 16.85
N HIS A 94 -10.73 14.44 16.78
CA HIS A 94 -10.34 15.50 17.70
C HIS A 94 -10.05 16.77 16.93
N TYR A 95 -10.30 17.93 17.53
CA TYR A 95 -10.05 19.21 16.86
C TYR A 95 -8.58 19.63 17.03
N ARG A 96 -7.98 20.10 15.94
CA ARG A 96 -6.64 20.71 15.95
C ARG A 96 -6.61 21.96 15.07
N TYR A 97 -5.69 22.87 15.37
CA TYR A 97 -5.47 24.06 14.56
C TYR A 97 -4.41 23.78 13.48
N VAL A 98 -4.72 24.12 12.23
CA VAL A 98 -3.84 23.98 11.07
C VAL A 98 -3.50 25.36 10.52
N GLY A 99 -2.28 25.52 9.99
CA GLY A 99 -1.83 26.79 9.39
C GLY A 99 -1.54 27.91 10.40
N LYS A 100 -1.23 27.55 11.65
CA LYS A 100 -0.86 28.53 12.70
C LYS A 100 0.43 29.26 12.34
N THR A 101 0.41 30.58 12.41
CA THR A 101 1.58 31.48 12.30
C THR A 101 1.62 32.40 13.52
N GLU A 102 2.65 33.25 13.65
CA GLU A 102 2.74 34.21 14.76
C GLU A 102 1.57 35.21 14.78
N LYS A 103 1.08 35.62 13.60
CA LYS A 103 -0.02 36.58 13.44
C LYS A 103 -1.40 35.92 13.36
N TYR A 104 -1.48 34.64 13.00
CA TYR A 104 -2.75 33.93 12.79
C TYR A 104 -2.83 32.67 13.65
N ARG A 105 -3.90 32.59 14.47
CA ARG A 105 -4.14 31.47 15.39
C ARG A 105 -4.33 30.10 14.71
N GLY A 106 -4.60 30.08 13.39
CA GLY A 106 -4.88 28.86 12.63
C GLY A 106 -6.38 28.60 12.47
N THR A 107 -6.73 27.69 11.55
CA THR A 107 -8.10 27.21 11.35
C THR A 107 -8.31 25.93 12.16
N MET A 108 -9.40 25.85 12.92
CA MET A 108 -9.77 24.64 13.66
C MET A 108 -10.38 23.62 12.70
N ILE A 109 -9.78 22.44 12.60
CA ILE A 109 -10.21 21.36 11.70
C ILE A 109 -10.29 20.06 12.51
N PRO A 110 -11.34 19.23 12.33
CA PRO A 110 -11.37 17.89 12.90
C PRO A 110 -10.30 17.00 12.25
N SER A 111 -9.61 16.20 13.06
CA SER A 111 -8.62 15.22 12.61
C SER A 111 -9.01 13.85 13.16
N GLU A 112 -9.06 12.86 12.28
CA GLU A 112 -9.37 11.48 12.63
C GLU A 112 -8.27 10.89 13.52
N ALA A 113 -8.66 10.13 14.54
CA ALA A 113 -7.74 9.34 15.35
C ALA A 113 -7.88 7.85 14.98
N PRO A 114 -6.77 7.09 14.93
CA PRO A 114 -6.82 5.67 14.60
C PRO A 114 -7.54 4.88 15.69
N LEU A 115 -8.32 3.90 15.26
CA LEU A 115 -8.91 2.87 16.09
C LEU A 115 -8.15 1.56 15.91
N LEU A 116 -8.19 0.69 16.91
CA LEU A 116 -7.66 -0.66 16.79
C LEU A 116 -8.64 -1.56 16.03
N HIS A 117 -8.11 -2.58 15.35
CA HIS A 117 -8.89 -3.64 14.71
C HIS A 117 -10.03 -4.16 15.60
N ASN A 118 -9.75 -4.46 16.88
CA ASN A 118 -10.73 -5.04 17.81
C ASN A 118 -11.82 -4.05 18.29
N GLN A 119 -11.69 -2.76 17.96
CA GLN A 119 -12.67 -1.72 18.33
C GLN A 119 -13.68 -1.45 17.21
N VAL A 120 -13.56 -2.15 16.10
CA VAL A 120 -14.32 -1.92 14.87
C VAL A 120 -14.81 -3.28 14.34
N LYS A 121 -16.04 -3.33 13.80
CA LYS A 121 -16.57 -4.52 13.11
C LYS A 121 -17.07 -4.17 11.72
N LEU A 122 -16.95 -5.11 10.78
CA LEU A 122 -17.59 -4.97 9.48
C LEU A 122 -19.10 -4.94 9.64
N VAL A 123 -19.74 -4.15 8.80
CA VAL A 123 -21.19 -4.06 8.72
C VAL A 123 -21.66 -4.97 7.60
N ASP A 124 -22.65 -5.82 7.90
CA ASP A 124 -23.29 -6.64 6.88
C ASP A 124 -24.04 -5.75 5.89
N PRO A 125 -23.80 -5.84 4.57
CA PRO A 125 -24.49 -5.00 3.58
C PRO A 125 -26.01 -5.16 3.58
N VAL A 126 -26.55 -6.25 4.12
CA VAL A 126 -27.99 -6.55 4.12
C VAL A 126 -28.69 -5.96 5.33
N ASP A 127 -28.25 -6.38 6.51
CA ASP A 127 -28.90 -6.05 7.77
C ASP A 127 -28.41 -4.71 8.34
N ARG A 128 -27.31 -4.17 7.80
CA ARG A 128 -26.58 -3.01 8.31
C ARG A 128 -26.23 -3.12 9.80
N LYS A 129 -26.01 -4.35 10.27
CA LYS A 129 -25.62 -4.66 11.65
C LYS A 129 -24.15 -5.08 11.69
N PRO A 130 -23.45 -4.89 12.82
CA PRO A 130 -22.08 -5.32 12.96
C PRO A 130 -22.02 -6.85 13.00
N THR A 131 -21.12 -7.43 12.20
CA THR A 131 -20.98 -8.88 12.05
C THR A 131 -19.53 -9.32 12.15
N GLU A 132 -19.34 -10.57 12.60
CA GLU A 132 -18.06 -11.26 12.49
C GLU A 132 -17.93 -11.87 11.10
N VAL A 133 -16.69 -11.98 10.64
CA VAL A 133 -16.38 -12.35 9.26
C VAL A 133 -15.33 -13.45 9.26
N GLU A 134 -15.60 -14.48 8.46
CA GLU A 134 -14.72 -15.61 8.24
C GLU A 134 -14.24 -15.62 6.78
N TRP A 135 -13.03 -16.10 6.57
CA TRP A 135 -12.53 -16.38 5.23
C TRP A 135 -13.02 -17.76 4.78
N ARG A 136 -13.63 -17.82 3.60
CA ARG A 136 -14.05 -19.07 2.93
C ARG A 136 -13.62 -19.06 1.47
N PHE A 137 -13.61 -20.22 0.84
CA PHE A 137 -13.36 -20.37 -0.59
C PHE A 137 -14.67 -20.59 -1.31
N THR A 138 -14.84 -19.93 -2.45
CA THR A 138 -15.94 -20.22 -3.38
C THR A 138 -15.65 -21.50 -4.17
N GLU A 139 -16.67 -22.04 -4.84
CA GLU A 139 -16.52 -23.20 -5.74
C GLU A 139 -15.54 -22.92 -6.89
N ALA A 140 -15.40 -21.65 -7.30
CA ALA A 140 -14.44 -21.20 -8.30
C ALA A 140 -12.98 -21.14 -7.77
N GLY A 141 -12.77 -21.36 -6.46
CA GLY A 141 -11.47 -21.29 -5.81
C GLY A 141 -11.08 -19.89 -5.33
N GLU A 142 -11.96 -18.90 -5.43
CA GLU A 142 -11.68 -17.53 -4.96
C GLU A 142 -11.85 -17.43 -3.44
N ARG A 143 -10.88 -16.81 -2.77
CA ARG A 143 -10.94 -16.57 -1.33
C ARG A 143 -11.78 -15.32 -1.04
N VAL A 144 -12.90 -15.50 -0.36
CA VAL A 144 -13.87 -14.44 -0.08
C VAL A 144 -14.16 -14.33 1.42
N ARG A 145 -14.60 -13.13 1.82
CA ARG A 145 -15.06 -12.84 3.19
C ARG A 145 -16.54 -13.18 3.30
N VAL A 146 -16.94 -13.92 4.32
CA VAL A 146 -18.33 -14.32 4.56
C VAL A 146 -18.79 -13.86 5.93
N SER A 147 -19.96 -13.22 6.00
CA SER A 147 -20.61 -12.84 7.26
C SER A 147 -21.04 -14.08 8.02
N SER A 148 -20.60 -14.26 9.26
CA SER A 148 -21.03 -15.39 10.10
C SER A 148 -22.51 -15.30 10.48
N ARG A 149 -23.12 -14.10 10.39
CA ARG A 149 -24.52 -13.86 10.76
C ARG A 149 -25.48 -14.21 9.62
N SER A 150 -25.25 -13.69 8.41
CA SER A 150 -26.14 -13.87 7.26
C SER A 150 -25.66 -14.94 6.29
N GLY A 151 -24.42 -15.42 6.42
CA GLY A 151 -23.78 -16.33 5.47
C GLY A 151 -23.46 -15.68 4.13
N ARG A 152 -23.63 -14.36 3.98
CA ARG A 152 -23.42 -13.67 2.71
C ARG A 152 -21.97 -13.24 2.51
N ILE A 153 -21.58 -13.21 1.24
CA ILE A 153 -20.26 -12.78 0.81
C ILE A 153 -20.17 -11.25 0.90
N ILE A 154 -19.11 -10.75 1.55
CA ILE A 154 -18.75 -9.34 1.60
C ILE A 154 -17.59 -9.13 0.60
N PRO A 155 -17.85 -8.60 -0.61
CA PRO A 155 -16.82 -8.40 -1.61
C PRO A 155 -15.78 -7.38 -1.12
N LYS A 156 -14.58 -7.43 -1.70
CA LYS A 156 -13.57 -6.39 -1.46
C LYS A 156 -14.05 -5.08 -2.12
N PRO A 157 -14.05 -3.95 -1.41
CA PRO A 157 -14.47 -2.67 -1.98
C PRO A 157 -13.45 -2.19 -3.01
N ASP A 158 -13.96 -1.55 -4.06
CA ASP A 158 -13.12 -0.85 -5.03
C ASP A 158 -12.55 0.41 -4.36
N PHE A 159 -11.22 0.49 -4.31
CA PHE A 159 -10.50 1.62 -3.75
C PHE A 159 -9.47 2.11 -4.76
N PRO A 160 -9.33 3.43 -4.98
CA PRO A 160 -8.39 3.96 -5.96
C PRO A 160 -6.96 3.52 -5.63
N ARG A 161 -6.20 3.24 -6.69
CA ARG A 161 -4.79 2.85 -6.56
C ARG A 161 -3.98 3.97 -5.94
N ALA A 162 -2.90 3.61 -5.23
CA ALA A 162 -2.02 4.58 -4.58
C ALA A 162 -1.36 5.55 -5.58
N ASP A 163 -1.18 5.12 -6.83
CA ASP A 163 -0.59 5.91 -7.92
C ASP A 163 -1.52 7.01 -8.43
N GLY A 164 -2.82 6.96 -8.08
CA GLY A 164 -3.83 7.95 -8.50
C GLY A 164 -4.31 7.81 -9.95
N ILE A 165 -3.76 6.87 -10.71
CA ILE A 165 -4.16 6.61 -12.09
C ILE A 165 -5.45 5.77 -12.11
N VAL A 166 -6.43 6.25 -12.88
CA VAL A 166 -7.65 5.51 -13.20
C VAL A 166 -7.48 4.95 -14.62
N PRO A 167 -7.35 3.62 -14.79
CA PRO A 167 -7.06 3.03 -16.10
C PRO A 167 -8.13 3.32 -17.16
N GLU A 168 -9.40 3.41 -16.78
CA GLU A 168 -10.53 3.64 -17.70
C GLU A 168 -10.46 5.01 -18.40
N THR A 169 -9.80 5.99 -17.78
CA THR A 169 -9.64 7.35 -18.32
C THR A 169 -8.23 7.61 -18.83
N TRP A 170 -7.40 6.57 -18.94
CA TRP A 170 -6.02 6.71 -19.40
C TRP A 170 -5.98 7.06 -20.89
N THR A 171 -5.04 7.93 -21.27
CA THR A 171 -4.78 8.29 -22.67
C THR A 171 -3.29 8.27 -22.88
N ASP A 172 -2.85 7.54 -23.91
CA ASP A 172 -1.44 7.34 -24.18
C ASP A 172 -0.76 8.67 -24.57
N GLY A 173 0.34 8.96 -23.89
CA GLY A 173 1.20 10.10 -24.19
C GLY A 173 2.19 9.81 -25.32
N PRO A 174 2.98 10.81 -25.74
CA PRO A 174 3.93 10.68 -26.84
C PRO A 174 5.11 9.71 -26.56
N LYS A 175 5.27 9.25 -25.32
CA LYS A 175 6.33 8.31 -24.89
C LYS A 175 5.77 7.01 -24.33
N ASP A 176 4.46 6.83 -24.40
CA ASP A 176 3.80 5.61 -23.94
C ASP A 176 3.62 4.68 -25.14
N THR A 177 4.03 3.43 -24.99
CA THR A 177 3.90 2.40 -26.03
C THR A 177 2.46 1.93 -26.12
N SER A 178 1.97 1.68 -27.34
CA SER A 178 0.63 1.12 -27.53
C SER A 178 0.53 -0.30 -26.94
N VAL A 179 -0.69 -0.74 -26.62
CA VAL A 179 -0.93 -2.09 -26.07
C VAL A 179 -0.60 -3.17 -27.11
N GLU A 180 -0.84 -2.90 -28.39
CA GLU A 180 -0.60 -3.84 -29.48
C GLU A 180 0.90 -4.13 -29.63
N ASP A 181 1.72 -3.07 -29.71
CA ASP A 181 3.17 -3.21 -29.83
C ASP A 181 3.79 -3.86 -28.57
N ALA A 182 3.24 -3.58 -27.39
CA ALA A 182 3.75 -4.13 -26.13
C ALA A 182 3.44 -5.62 -25.93
N LEU A 183 2.34 -6.11 -26.51
CA LEU A 183 1.93 -7.51 -26.43
C LEU A 183 2.38 -8.35 -27.62
N GLU A 184 2.97 -7.73 -28.64
CA GLU A 184 3.51 -8.42 -29.80
C GLU A 184 4.58 -9.44 -29.36
N ARG A 185 4.37 -10.72 -29.69
CA ARG A 185 5.31 -11.79 -29.37
C ARG A 185 6.44 -11.82 -30.38
N THR A 186 7.47 -11.03 -30.12
CA THR A 186 8.68 -10.94 -30.95
C THR A 186 9.77 -11.94 -30.58
N TYR A 187 9.76 -12.47 -29.34
CA TYR A 187 10.80 -13.37 -28.86
C TYR A 187 10.72 -14.77 -29.49
N VAL A 188 11.83 -15.18 -30.11
CA VAL A 188 12.05 -16.54 -30.64
C VAL A 188 13.11 -17.24 -29.78
N PRO A 189 12.78 -18.35 -29.10
CA PRO A 189 13.76 -19.11 -28.31
C PRO A 189 14.90 -19.63 -29.18
N CYS A 190 16.14 -19.27 -28.84
CA CYS A 190 17.35 -19.65 -29.55
C CYS A 190 18.47 -20.01 -28.55
N LEU A 191 19.51 -20.70 -29.02
CA LEU A 191 20.70 -21.06 -28.25
C LEU A 191 21.83 -20.01 -28.35
N LYS A 192 21.56 -18.85 -28.95
CA LYS A 192 22.49 -17.72 -29.02
C LYS A 192 22.29 -16.79 -27.83
N THR A 193 23.37 -16.10 -27.45
CA THR A 193 23.28 -14.97 -26.51
C THR A 193 22.73 -13.72 -27.21
N LEU A 194 22.20 -12.77 -26.44
CA LEU A 194 21.70 -11.50 -26.99
C LEU A 194 22.82 -10.74 -27.69
N GLU A 195 24.04 -10.76 -27.13
CA GLU A 195 25.21 -10.11 -27.71
C GLU A 195 25.56 -10.67 -29.09
N GLU A 196 25.56 -12.00 -29.23
CA GLU A 196 25.81 -12.67 -30.51
C GLU A 196 24.73 -12.34 -31.54
N GLU A 197 23.45 -12.43 -31.16
CA GLU A 197 22.32 -12.15 -32.06
C GLU A 197 22.32 -10.69 -32.53
N VAL A 198 22.58 -9.74 -31.63
CA VAL A 198 22.67 -8.31 -31.97
C VAL A 198 23.90 -8.04 -32.85
N MET A 199 25.05 -8.67 -32.58
CA MET A 199 26.21 -8.52 -33.46
C MET A 199 25.93 -9.03 -34.87
N GLU A 200 25.30 -10.20 -34.99
CA GLU A 200 24.89 -10.76 -36.28
C GLU A 200 23.87 -9.86 -36.99
N ALA A 201 22.84 -9.39 -36.29
CA ALA A 201 21.80 -8.52 -36.85
C ALA A 201 22.35 -7.16 -37.32
N MET A 202 23.33 -6.61 -36.60
CA MET A 202 24.02 -5.37 -36.96
C MET A 202 25.15 -5.57 -37.99
N GLY A 203 25.43 -6.82 -38.40
CA GLY A 203 26.50 -7.14 -39.36
C GLY A 203 27.91 -6.94 -38.82
N ILE A 204 28.09 -6.93 -37.50
CA ILE A 204 29.38 -6.72 -36.84
C ILE A 204 30.17 -8.04 -36.86
N GLN A 205 31.39 -8.01 -37.40
CA GLN A 205 32.28 -9.17 -37.45
C GLN A 205 33.50 -8.93 -36.55
N GLU A 206 33.65 -9.75 -35.50
CA GLU A 206 34.86 -9.75 -34.66
C GLU A 206 35.74 -10.96 -35.04
N THR A 207 36.91 -10.67 -35.58
CA THR A 207 37.87 -11.68 -36.02
C THR A 207 38.86 -12.07 -34.92
N ARG A 208 39.01 -11.24 -33.89
CA ARG A 208 39.91 -11.48 -32.77
C ARG A 208 39.27 -12.46 -31.79
N ARG A 209 40.10 -13.33 -31.19
CA ARG A 209 39.66 -14.27 -30.15
C ARG A 209 40.10 -13.78 -28.78
N HIS A 210 39.23 -13.91 -27.77
CA HIS A 210 39.57 -13.57 -26.40
C HIS A 210 40.72 -14.45 -25.90
N LYS A 211 41.74 -13.84 -25.30
CA LYS A 211 42.89 -14.57 -24.75
C LYS A 211 42.51 -15.28 -23.44
N LYS A 212 43.20 -16.36 -23.10
CA LYS A 212 42.98 -17.06 -21.83
C LYS A 212 43.34 -16.13 -20.67
N VAL A 213 42.44 -16.04 -19.69
CA VAL A 213 42.61 -15.28 -18.43
C VAL A 213 42.41 -16.21 -17.24
N TYR A 214 43.11 -15.92 -16.14
CA TYR A 214 42.97 -16.65 -14.88
C TYR A 214 41.97 -15.91 -13.98
N TRP A 215 41.09 -16.67 -13.34
CA TRP A 215 40.17 -16.19 -12.33
C TRP A 215 40.52 -16.91 -11.02
N TYR A 216 40.90 -16.16 -9.99
CA TYR A 216 41.29 -16.64 -8.66
C TYR A 216 40.59 -15.81 -7.58
#